data_AF-A0A078L5Y9-F1
#
_entry.id   AF-A0A078L5Y9-F1
#
_cell.length_a   1.000
_cell.length_b   1.000
_cell.length_c   1.000
_cell.angle_alpha   90.00
_cell.angle_beta   90.00
_cell.angle_gamma   90.00
#
_symmetry.space_group_name_H-M   'P 1'
#
loop_
_entity.id
_entity.type
_entity.pdbx_description
1 polymer ?
#
loop_
_entity_poly.entity_id
_entity_poly.type
_entity_poly.pdbx_seq_one_letter_code
_entity_poly.pdbx_strand_id
1 'polypeptide(L)'
;MNRFIELTMQQFLINVLLKRDSGLELAIELHFDFHPLPCTMNWQEKAGSVQFIHIKDCHSGERLIDLSFNEYAQLRQACWAFLEGRSL
;
A
#
# COMPACT_ATOMS: atom_id res chain seq x y z
N MET A 1 -15.36 30.48 7.88
CA MET A 1 -14.12 30.46 7.08
C MET A 1 -13.70 29.01 6.94
N ASN A 2 -14.19 28.30 5.93
CA ASN A 2 -13.93 26.87 5.76
C ASN A 2 -12.53 26.70 5.17
N ARG A 3 -11.59 26.21 5.99
CA ARG A 3 -10.33 25.68 5.46
C ARG A 3 -10.66 24.37 4.76
N PHE A 4 -10.75 24.40 3.44
CA PHE A 4 -10.62 23.18 2.66
C PHE A 4 -9.20 22.66 2.91
N ILE A 5 -9.08 21.58 3.67
CA ILE A 5 -7.84 20.81 3.71
C ILE A 5 -7.80 20.13 2.35
N GLU A 6 -6.95 20.64 1.46
CA GLU A 6 -6.65 19.97 0.21
C GLU A 6 -5.87 18.70 0.58
N LEU A 7 -6.58 17.57 0.59
CA LEU A 7 -5.99 16.27 0.87
C LEU A 7 -5.13 15.88 -0.33
N THR A 8 -3.87 16.33 -0.32
CA THR A 8 -2.93 16.02 -1.40
C THR A 8 -2.64 14.53 -1.37
N MET A 9 -2.92 13.85 -2.47
CA MET A 9 -2.50 12.46 -2.67
C MET A 9 -0.99 12.35 -2.55
N GLN A 10 -0.51 11.39 -1.77
CA GLN A 10 0.91 11.12 -1.59
C GLN A 10 1.28 9.82 -2.28
N GLN A 11 2.39 9.80 -3.02
CA GLN A 11 2.85 8.60 -3.72
C GLN A 11 4.07 8.03 -3.02
N PHE A 12 4.12 6.71 -2.91
CA PHE A 12 5.18 6.01 -2.22
C PHE A 12 5.70 4.82 -3.01
N LEU A 13 7.00 4.59 -2.88
CA LEU A 13 7.71 3.42 -3.37
C LEU A 13 8.35 2.70 -2.19
N ILE A 14 8.03 1.42 -2.01
CA ILE A 14 8.59 0.59 -0.95
C ILE A 14 9.01 -0.77 -1.48
N ASN A 15 10.02 -1.36 -0.83
CA ASN A 15 10.39 -2.76 -1.07
C ASN A 15 9.77 -3.63 0.02
N VAL A 16 9.09 -4.70 -0.38
CA VAL A 16 8.37 -5.61 0.51
C VAL A 16 8.83 -7.03 0.23
N LEU A 17 8.98 -7.83 1.29
CA LEU A 17 9.14 -9.28 1.15
C LEU A 17 7.75 -9.91 1.25
N LEU A 18 7.21 -10.35 0.12
CA LEU A 18 5.89 -10.97 0.02
C LEU A 18 5.99 -12.48 0.25
N LYS A 19 5.20 -13.03 1.17
CA LYS A 19 5.09 -14.48 1.38
C LYS A 19 3.92 -15.02 0.56
N ARG A 20 4.23 -15.83 -0.45
CA ARG A 20 3.24 -16.49 -1.32
C ARG A 20 2.59 -17.65 -0.59
N ASP A 21 1.36 -18.00 -0.97
CA ASP A 21 0.65 -19.15 -0.38
C ASP A 21 1.39 -20.50 -0.62
N SER A 22 2.27 -20.56 -1.62
CA SER A 22 3.16 -21.71 -1.87
C SER A 22 4.29 -21.87 -0.84
N GLY A 23 4.46 -20.91 0.08
CA GLY A 23 5.56 -20.86 1.05
C GLY A 23 6.84 -20.19 0.51
N LEU A 24 6.84 -19.73 -0.75
CA LEU A 24 7.95 -18.96 -1.31
C LEU A 24 7.90 -17.50 -0.83
N GLU A 25 9.08 -16.92 -0.63
CA GLU A 25 9.22 -15.49 -0.36
C GLU A 25 9.72 -14.78 -1.61
N LEU A 26 9.07 -13.67 -1.97
CA LEU A 26 9.37 -12.87 -3.16
C LEU A 26 9.67 -11.44 -2.75
N ALA A 27 10.83 -10.93 -3.14
CA ALA A 27 11.17 -9.52 -2.95
C ALA A 27 10.49 -8.70 -4.05
N ILE A 28 9.66 -7.75 -3.66
CA ILE A 28 8.89 -6.93 -4.59
C ILE A 28 9.05 -5.45 -4.34
N GLU A 29 8.96 -4.69 -5.43
CA GLU A 29 8.85 -3.24 -5.46
C GLU A 29 7.35 -2.87 -5.56
N LEU A 30 6.85 -2.14 -4.58
CA LEU A 30 5.46 -1.72 -4.47
C LEU A 30 5.34 -0.20 -4.57
N HIS A 31 4.70 0.27 -5.65
CA HIS A 31 4.21 1.64 -5.79
C HIS A 31 2.75 1.72 -5.34
N PHE A 32 2.46 2.65 -4.45
CA PHE A 32 1.09 2.93 -4.02
C PHE A 32 0.84 4.42 -3.79
N ASP A 33 -0.42 4.80 -4.00
CA ASP A 33 -0.94 6.10 -3.64
C ASP A 33 -1.63 6.01 -2.28
N PHE A 34 -1.38 7.00 -1.43
CA PHE A 34 -2.05 7.21 -0.17
C PHE A 34 -2.94 8.46 -0.27
N HIS A 35 -4.21 8.26 0.01
CA HIS A 35 -5.22 9.31 0.11
C HIS A 35 -5.50 9.55 1.59
N PRO A 36 -4.91 10.59 2.21
CA PRO A 36 -5.26 10.92 3.58
C PRO A 36 -6.76 11.19 3.64
N LEU A 37 -7.46 10.52 4.55
CA LEU A 37 -8.90 10.71 4.73
C LEU A 37 -9.13 11.79 5.79
N PRO A 38 -10.24 12.55 5.72
CA PRO A 38 -10.65 13.43 6.79
C PRO A 38 -10.73 12.66 8.11
N CYS A 39 -10.29 13.28 9.22
CA CYS A 39 -10.25 12.65 10.55
C CYS A 39 -11.62 12.13 11.06
N THR A 40 -12.71 12.49 10.38
CA THR A 40 -14.10 12.13 10.71
C THR A 40 -14.56 10.80 10.09
N MET A 41 -13.75 10.16 9.24
CA MET A 41 -14.11 8.91 8.57
C MET A 41 -13.85 7.66 9.44
N ASN A 42 -14.74 6.68 9.33
CA ASN A 42 -14.68 5.44 10.12
C ASN A 42 -13.48 4.56 9.69
N TRP A 43 -13.02 3.67 10.56
CA TRP A 43 -11.86 2.80 10.30
C TRP A 43 -12.02 1.90 9.05
N GLN A 44 -13.26 1.57 8.66
CA GLN A 44 -13.55 0.84 7.43
C GLN A 44 -13.25 1.68 6.18
N GLU A 45 -13.43 2.99 6.23
CA GLU A 45 -13.12 3.88 5.12
C GLU A 45 -11.60 4.07 4.97
N LYS A 46 -10.84 3.97 6.08
CA LYS A 46 -9.37 3.90 6.04
C LYS A 46 -8.86 2.74 5.19
N ALA A 47 -9.61 1.64 5.05
CA ALA A 47 -9.17 0.55 4.16
C ALA A 47 -9.02 0.98 2.69
N GLY A 48 -9.74 2.02 2.25
CA GLY A 48 -9.68 2.58 0.90
C GLY A 48 -8.60 3.63 0.67
N SER A 49 -7.85 4.04 1.70
CA SER A 49 -6.86 5.12 1.57
C SER A 49 -5.56 4.69 0.88
N VAL A 50 -5.37 3.40 0.62
CA VAL A 50 -4.20 2.86 -0.09
C VAL A 50 -4.65 2.26 -1.41
N GLN A 51 -4.10 2.78 -2.51
CA GLN A 51 -4.30 2.30 -3.86
C GLN A 51 -2.98 1.80 -4.45
N PHE A 52 -2.91 0.53 -4.83
CA PHE A 52 -1.72 -0.03 -5.47
C PHE A 52 -1.67 0.39 -6.94
N ILE A 53 -0.53 0.94 -7.35
CA ILE A 53 -0.30 1.43 -8.72
C ILE A 53 0.52 0.41 -9.49
N HIS A 54 1.62 -0.06 -8.88
CA HIS A 54 2.51 -1.02 -9.51
C HIS A 54 3.09 -1.99 -8.48
N ILE A 55 3.16 -3.26 -8.84
CA ILE A 55 3.70 -4.32 -8.02
C ILE A 55 4.61 -5.13 -8.92
N LYS A 56 5.91 -5.14 -8.63
CA LYS A 56 6.93 -5.69 -9.52
C LYS A 56 7.87 -6.59 -8.73
N ASP A 57 8.18 -7.76 -9.26
CA ASP A 57 9.24 -8.59 -8.69
C ASP A 57 10.61 -7.92 -8.92
N CYS A 58 11.38 -7.75 -7.85
CA CYS A 58 12.70 -7.12 -7.90
C CYS A 58 13.71 -7.93 -8.74
N HIS A 59 13.51 -9.24 -8.86
CA HIS A 59 14.45 -10.12 -9.58
C HIS A 59 14.15 -10.19 -11.07
N SER A 60 12.94 -10.62 -11.44
CA SER A 60 12.53 -10.74 -12.85
C SER A 60 12.23 -9.39 -13.50
N GLY A 61 11.85 -8.40 -12.70
CA GLY A 61 11.34 -7.12 -13.17
C GLY A 61 9.93 -7.20 -13.75
N GLU A 62 9.26 -8.35 -13.62
CA GLU A 62 7.91 -8.54 -14.14
C GLU A 62 6.87 -7.95 -13.19
N ARG A 63 5.76 -7.48 -13.78
CA ARG A 63 4.62 -7.00 -13.01
C ARG A 63 3.85 -8.20 -12.47
N LEU A 64 3.61 -8.18 -11.16
CA LEU A 64 2.76 -9.17 -10.49
C LEU A 64 1.30 -8.77 -10.66
N ILE A 65 0.50 -9.68 -11.23
CA ILE A 65 -0.94 -9.48 -11.49
C ILE A 65 -1.80 -10.56 -10.84
N ASP A 66 -1.20 -11.69 -10.45
CA ASP A 66 -1.81 -12.89 -9.90
C ASP A 66 -1.63 -12.96 -8.36
N LEU A 67 -2.08 -11.93 -7.67
CA LEU A 67 -1.99 -11.89 -6.21
C LEU A 67 -3.23 -12.51 -5.55
N SER A 68 -3.02 -13.40 -4.59
CA SER A 68 -4.09 -13.95 -3.76
C SER A 68 -4.63 -12.91 -2.78
N PHE A 69 -5.82 -13.16 -2.22
CA PHE A 69 -6.41 -12.25 -1.21
C PHE A 69 -5.48 -12.03 -0.01
N ASN A 70 -4.80 -13.09 0.45
CA ASN A 70 -3.87 -13.01 1.57
C ASN A 70 -2.65 -12.16 1.22
N GLU A 71 -2.15 -12.29 -0.02
CA GLU A 71 -1.04 -11.49 -0.51
C GLU A 71 -1.42 -10.00 -0.58
N TYR A 72 -2.61 -9.68 -1.10
CA TYR A 72 -3.14 -8.31 -1.05
C TYR A 72 -3.23 -7.75 0.38
N ALA A 73 -3.67 -8.56 1.35
CA ALA A 73 -3.75 -8.15 2.74
C ALA A 73 -2.36 -7.86 3.34
N GLN A 74 -1.37 -8.72 3.07
CA GLN A 74 0.03 -8.52 3.48
C GLN A 74 0.60 -7.21 2.92
N LEU A 75 0.38 -6.93 1.63
CA LEU A 75 0.85 -5.68 1.01
C LEU A 75 0.21 -4.45 1.65
N ARG A 76 -1.09 -4.50 1.95
CA ARG A 76 -1.76 -3.38 2.63
C ARG A 76 -1.18 -3.14 4.02
N GLN A 77 -0.92 -4.22 4.77
CA GLN A 77 -0.27 -4.11 6.08
C GLN A 77 1.13 -3.49 5.98
N ALA A 78 1.91 -3.87 4.97
CA ALA A 78 3.23 -3.29 4.72
C ALA A 78 3.17 -1.79 4.41
N CYS A 79 2.20 -1.35 3.59
CA CYS A 79 1.96 0.07 3.33
C CYS A 79 1.64 0.83 4.62
N TRP A 80 0.75 0.30 5.46
CA TRP A 80 0.40 0.93 6.72
C TRP A 80 1.56 1.02 7.69
N ALA A 81 2.33 -0.06 7.87
CA ALA A 81 3.52 -0.05 8.72
C ALA A 81 4.54 1.00 8.25
N PHE A 82 4.68 1.18 6.93
CA PHE A 82 5.53 2.23 6.37
C PHE A 82 5.01 3.64 6.65
N LEU A 83 3.70 3.87 6.49
CA LEU A 83 3.07 5.16 6.76
C LEU A 83 3.16 5.53 8.25
N GLU A 84 2.91 4.58 9.15
CA GLU A 84 3.03 4.75 10.60
C GLU A 84 4.47 5.07 11.02
N GLY A 85 5.46 4.36 10.44
CA GLY A 85 6.87 4.61 10.70
C GLY A 85 7.36 6.00 10.27
N ARG A 86 6.63 6.68 9.38
CA ARG A 86 6.95 8.04 8.91
C ARG A 86 6.35 9.16 9.77
N SER A 87 5.56 8.84 10.80
CA SER A 87 4.88 9.85 11.65
C SER A 87 4.08 10.87 10.83
N LEU A 88 3.32 10.39 9.83
CA LEU A 88 2.31 11.20 9.12
C LEU A 88 1.13 11.57 10.02
#